data_AF-A0A7X3P5B9-F1
#
_entry.id   AF-A0A7X3P5B9-F1
#
_cell.length_a   1.000
_cell.length_b   1.000
_cell.length_c   1.000
_cell.angle_alpha   90.00
_cell.angle_beta   90.00
_cell.angle_gamma   90.00
#
_symmetry.space_group_name_H-M   'P 1'
#
loop_
_entity.id
_entity.type
_entity.pdbx_description
1 polymer ?
#
loop_
_entity_poly.entity_id
_entity_poly.type
_entity_poly.pdbx_seq_one_letter_code
_entity_poly.pdbx_strand_id
1 'polypeptide(L)'
;MLLTLIRRELLDNLMTFRFAAAVFIMLLLVVAVTGVLIQDYERRLESYNTSVESHRQLLRKRPIYSPGLAKLYVDRPPNPLSLFNVGLDKRLGNRILVSHWFVPSLWDAEMDSSDNSFLNIFSSIDIVFIFEVVLSLLALIFAYDALAGEHENGTLRLVLTHPILRGYI
;
A
#
# COMPACT_ATOMS: atom_id res chain seq x y z
N MET A 1 22.86 -24.77 20.78
CA MET A 1 21.61 -25.47 21.16
C MET A 1 20.36 -24.63 20.92
N LEU A 2 20.30 -23.37 21.39
CA LEU A 2 19.13 -22.50 21.15
C LEU A 2 18.88 -22.23 19.65
N LEU A 3 19.94 -21.94 18.90
CA LEU A 3 19.86 -21.64 17.46
C LEU A 3 19.44 -22.86 16.61
N THR A 4 19.85 -24.07 17.01
CA THR A 4 19.40 -25.33 16.40
C THR A 4 17.94 -25.63 16.70
N LEU A 5 17.45 -25.27 17.89
CA LEU A 5 16.04 -25.40 18.26
C LEU A 5 15.18 -24.43 17.43
N ILE A 6 15.58 -23.15 17.38
CA ILE A 6 14.93 -22.13 16.56
C ILE A 6 14.87 -22.56 15.09
N ARG A 7 15.99 -23.07 14.54
CA ARG A 7 16.04 -23.50 13.14
C ARG A 7 15.09 -24.66 12.86
N ARG A 8 15.01 -25.65 13.77
CA ARG A 8 14.08 -26.77 13.62
C ARG A 8 12.63 -26.29 13.66
N GLU A 9 12.30 -25.45 14.63
CA GLU A 9 10.95 -24.90 14.81
C GLU A 9 10.51 -24.09 13.58
N LEU A 10 11.41 -23.25 13.05
CA LEU A 10 11.16 -22.48 11.84
C LEU A 10 10.92 -23.41 10.64
N LEU A 11 11.69 -24.48 10.49
CA LEU A 11 11.52 -25.44 9.40
C LEU A 11 10.22 -26.24 9.51
N ASP A 12 9.84 -26.67 10.71
CA ASP A 12 8.59 -27.40 10.94
C ASP A 12 7.37 -26.51 10.63
N ASN A 13 7.40 -25.24 11.03
CA ASN A 13 6.36 -24.27 10.68
C ASN A 13 6.34 -23.93 9.17
N LEU A 14 7.51 -23.78 8.53
CA LEU A 14 7.62 -23.47 7.09
C LEU A 14 7.17 -24.63 6.20
N MET A 15 7.36 -25.87 6.66
CA MET A 15 6.96 -27.10 5.94
C MET A 15 5.48 -27.47 6.14
N THR A 16 4.74 -26.70 6.93
CA THR A 16 3.33 -26.95 7.18
C THR A 16 2.46 -26.48 6.01
N PHE A 17 1.43 -27.26 5.65
CA PHE A 17 0.47 -26.89 4.59
C PHE A 17 -0.17 -25.51 4.81
N ARG A 18 -0.40 -25.13 6.07
CA ARG A 18 -0.93 -23.82 6.47
C ARG A 18 -0.02 -22.66 6.03
N PHE A 19 1.30 -22.83 6.11
CA PHE A 19 2.27 -21.84 5.62
C PHE A 19 2.20 -21.70 4.09
N ALA A 20 2.17 -22.82 3.36
CA ALA A 20 2.03 -22.81 1.91
C ALA A 20 0.71 -22.14 1.47
N ALA A 21 -0.40 -22.43 2.16
CA ALA A 21 -1.69 -21.80 1.92
C ALA A 21 -1.66 -20.29 2.21
N ALA A 22 -1.02 -19.86 3.30
CA ALA A 22 -0.88 -18.45 3.65
C ALA A 22 -0.05 -17.68 2.61
N VAL A 23 1.07 -18.23 2.16
CA VAL A 23 1.90 -17.64 1.09
C VAL A 23 1.10 -17.54 -0.21
N PHE A 24 0.35 -18.60 -0.56
CA PHE A 24 -0.48 -18.60 -1.75
C PHE A 24 -1.58 -17.54 -1.70
N ILE A 25 -2.27 -17.41 -0.56
CA ILE A 25 -3.28 -16.36 -0.34
C ILE A 25 -2.66 -14.97 -0.43
N MET A 26 -1.49 -14.76 0.19
CA MET A 26 -0.78 -13.48 0.14
C MET A 26 -0.38 -13.13 -1.30
N LEU A 27 0.11 -14.10 -2.07
CA LEU A 27 0.47 -13.91 -3.48
C LEU A 27 -0.78 -13.55 -4.31
N LEU A 28 -1.90 -14.27 -4.12
CA LEU A 28 -3.16 -13.96 -4.78
C LEU A 28 -3.67 -12.56 -4.45
N LEU A 29 -3.60 -12.15 -3.17
CA LEU A 29 -3.98 -10.81 -2.74
C LEU A 29 -3.12 -9.73 -3.40
N VAL A 30 -1.80 -9.92 -3.45
CA VAL A 30 -0.89 -8.98 -4.10
C VAL A 30 -1.21 -8.85 -5.58
N VAL A 31 -1.43 -9.96 -6.29
CA VAL A 31 -1.80 -9.94 -7.72
C VAL A 31 -3.14 -9.24 -7.94
N ALA A 32 -4.15 -9.56 -7.12
CA ALA A 32 -5.47 -8.96 -7.23
C ALA A 32 -5.43 -7.44 -7.00
N VAL A 33 -4.77 -6.99 -5.93
CA VAL A 33 -4.63 -5.56 -5.61
C VAL A 33 -3.81 -4.83 -6.67
N THR A 34 -2.74 -5.45 -7.17
CA THR A 34 -1.94 -4.85 -8.27
C THR A 34 -2.81 -4.63 -9.51
N GLY A 35 -3.67 -5.60 -9.87
CA GLY A 35 -4.60 -5.45 -10.99
C GLY A 35 -5.57 -4.29 -10.81
N VAL A 36 -6.12 -4.12 -9.60
CA VAL A 36 -6.98 -2.97 -9.27
C VAL A 36 -6.22 -1.65 -9.34
N LEU A 37 -4.99 -1.60 -8.82
CA LEU A 37 -4.14 -0.39 -8.84
C LEU A 37 -3.76 0.04 -10.25
N ILE A 38 -3.49 -0.92 -11.15
CA ILE A 38 -3.21 -0.62 -12.57
C ILE A 38 -4.43 0.02 -13.23
N GLN A 39 -5.61 -0.59 -13.08
CA GLN A 39 -6.84 -0.06 -13.66
C GLN A 39 -7.17 1.35 -13.13
N ASP A 40 -6.96 1.55 -11.83
CA ASP A 40 -7.15 2.84 -11.18
C ASP A 40 -6.14 3.90 -11.66
N TYR A 41 -4.88 3.51 -11.88
CA TYR A 41 -3.85 4.39 -12.44
C TYR A 41 -4.18 4.80 -13.87
N GLU A 42 -4.60 3.85 -14.72
CA GLU A 42 -4.99 4.13 -16.11
C GLU A 42 -6.17 5.11 -16.18
N ARG A 43 -7.20 4.91 -15.35
CA ARG A 43 -8.34 5.84 -15.27
C ARG A 43 -7.90 7.25 -14.85
N ARG A 44 -7.00 7.36 -13.88
CA ARG A 44 -6.46 8.65 -13.43
C ARG A 44 -5.63 9.32 -14.52
N LEU A 45 -4.87 8.55 -15.29
CA LEU A 45 -4.09 9.07 -16.42
C LEU A 45 -4.98 9.57 -17.56
N GLU A 46 -6.06 8.85 -17.88
CA GLU A 46 -7.04 9.27 -18.89
C GLU A 46 -7.76 10.55 -18.47
N SER A 47 -8.19 10.63 -17.21
CA SER A 47 -8.80 11.82 -16.62
C SER A 47 -7.84 13.01 -16.68
N TYR A 48 -6.59 12.82 -16.28
CA TYR A 48 -5.54 13.85 -16.38
C TYR A 48 -5.38 14.38 -17.81
N ASN A 49 -5.23 13.48 -18.79
CA ASN A 49 -5.07 13.88 -20.19
C ASN A 49 -6.28 14.68 -20.70
N THR A 50 -7.49 14.24 -20.33
CA THR A 50 -8.74 14.91 -20.72
C THR A 50 -8.87 16.30 -20.11
N SER A 51 -8.52 16.46 -18.83
CA SER A 51 -8.54 17.76 -18.14
C SER A 51 -7.49 18.71 -18.72
N VAL A 52 -6.27 18.23 -18.98
CA VAL A 52 -5.20 19.03 -19.61
C VAL A 52 -5.61 19.52 -21.00
N GLU A 53 -6.19 18.65 -21.82
CA GLU A 53 -6.67 19.03 -23.14
C GLU A 53 -7.80 20.07 -23.06
N SER A 54 -8.75 19.88 -22.15
CA SER A 54 -9.86 20.81 -21.92
C SER A 54 -9.36 22.18 -21.46
N HIS A 55 -8.45 22.23 -20.48
CA HIS A 55 -7.83 23.47 -20.02
C HIS A 55 -7.02 24.16 -21.13
N ARG A 56 -6.27 23.41 -21.93
CA ARG A 56 -5.53 23.94 -23.08
C ARG A 56 -6.46 24.51 -24.15
N GLN A 57 -7.60 23.87 -24.42
CA GLN A 57 -8.60 24.39 -25.35
C GLN A 57 -9.25 25.67 -24.84
N LEU A 58 -9.56 25.76 -23.54
CA LEU A 58 -10.11 26.97 -22.91
C LEU A 58 -9.16 28.16 -23.04
N LEU A 59 -7.86 27.93 -22.83
CA LEU A 59 -6.81 28.95 -23.02
C LEU A 59 -6.69 29.41 -24.47
N ARG A 60 -6.86 28.50 -25.45
CA ARG A 60 -6.83 28.85 -26.88
C ARG A 60 -8.06 29.65 -27.33
N LYS A 61 -9.25 29.32 -26.80
CA LYS A 61 -10.52 29.96 -27.18
C LYS A 61 -10.72 31.35 -26.56
N ARG A 62 -10.04 31.66 -25.46
CA ARG A 62 -10.08 32.98 -24.82
C ARG A 62 -8.69 33.63 -24.88
N PRO A 63 -8.37 34.47 -25.87
CA PRO A 63 -7.23 35.37 -25.79
C PRO A 63 -7.57 36.44 -24.73
N ILE A 64 -7.21 36.18 -23.47
CA ILE A 64 -7.48 37.10 -22.36
C ILE A 64 -6.41 38.19 -22.41
N TYR A 65 -6.81 39.44 -22.62
CA TYR A 65 -5.93 40.62 -22.69
C TYR A 65 -5.26 40.98 -21.34
N SER A 66 -5.70 40.37 -20.23
CA SER A 66 -5.10 40.53 -18.90
C SER A 66 -4.79 39.16 -18.28
N PRO A 67 -3.52 38.73 -18.29
CA PRO A 67 -3.10 37.43 -17.72
C PRO A 67 -3.37 37.30 -16.21
N GLY A 68 -3.54 38.42 -15.49
CA GLY A 68 -3.73 38.41 -14.04
C GLY A 68 -5.10 37.89 -13.59
N LEU A 69 -6.20 38.23 -14.26
CA LEU A 69 -7.55 37.87 -13.80
C LEU A 69 -8.01 36.46 -14.19
N ALA A 70 -7.25 35.75 -15.03
CA ALA A 70 -7.60 34.40 -15.45
C ALA A 70 -7.22 33.39 -14.34
N LYS A 71 -8.21 32.66 -13.83
CA LYS A 71 -7.95 31.48 -13.00
C LYS A 71 -7.26 30.42 -13.85
N LEU A 72 -5.94 30.29 -13.71
CA LEU A 72 -5.17 29.27 -14.41
C LEU A 72 -5.12 28.02 -13.53
N TYR A 73 -5.65 26.92 -14.04
CA TYR A 73 -5.54 25.62 -13.38
C TYR A 73 -4.36 24.87 -13.97
N VAL A 74 -3.53 24.30 -13.10
CA VAL A 74 -2.46 23.38 -13.47
C VAL A 74 -2.87 21.99 -12.97
N ASP A 75 -3.04 21.07 -13.90
CA ASP A 75 -3.32 19.68 -13.58
C ASP A 75 -2.03 18.95 -13.20
N ARG A 76 -2.10 18.13 -12.16
CA ARG A 76 -1.00 17.31 -11.66
C ARG A 76 -1.10 15.90 -12.25
N PRO A 77 -0.03 15.36 -12.87
CA PRO A 77 -0.04 13.99 -13.37
C PRO A 77 -0.09 12.98 -12.22
N PRO A 78 -0.73 11.81 -12.40
CA PRO A 78 -0.71 10.75 -11.41
C PRO A 78 0.72 10.23 -11.19
N ASN A 79 1.07 9.89 -9.95
CA ASN A 79 2.40 9.38 -9.65
C ASN A 79 2.56 7.93 -10.15
N PRO A 80 3.57 7.59 -10.96
CA PRO A 80 3.80 6.21 -11.41
C PRO A 80 4.09 5.24 -10.24
N LEU A 81 4.64 5.72 -9.12
CA LEU A 81 4.86 4.90 -7.93
C LEU A 81 3.57 4.57 -7.17
N SER A 82 2.44 5.22 -7.53
CA SER A 82 1.14 4.92 -6.94
C SER A 82 0.63 3.51 -7.25
N LEU A 83 1.28 2.80 -8.18
CA LEU A 83 1.08 1.38 -8.46
C LEU A 83 1.58 0.46 -7.33
N PHE A 84 2.51 0.92 -6.51
CA PHE A 84 3.05 0.15 -5.38
C PHE A 84 2.59 0.72 -4.04
N ASN A 85 2.62 2.05 -3.92
CA ASN A 85 2.23 2.78 -2.73
C ASN A 85 1.47 4.04 -3.13
N VAL A 86 0.20 4.09 -2.77
CA VAL A 86 -0.69 5.20 -3.12
C VAL A 86 -0.30 6.48 -2.36
N GLY A 87 0.16 6.33 -1.12
CA GLY A 87 0.67 7.42 -0.29
C GLY A 87 -0.30 8.59 -0.16
N LEU A 88 0.21 9.80 -0.38
CA LEU A 88 -0.58 11.03 -0.35
C LEU A 88 -1.23 11.35 -1.71
N ASP A 89 -1.01 10.55 -2.75
CA ASP A 89 -1.36 10.93 -4.12
C ASP A 89 -2.87 11.04 -4.34
N LYS A 90 -3.66 10.23 -3.60
CA LYS A 90 -5.13 10.30 -3.60
C LYS A 90 -5.72 11.27 -2.57
N ARG A 91 -4.89 11.79 -1.66
CA ARG A 91 -5.33 12.76 -0.63
C ARG A 91 -5.04 14.20 -1.05
N LEU A 92 -4.00 14.38 -1.85
CA LEU A 92 -3.68 15.64 -2.50
C LEU A 92 -4.59 15.81 -3.73
N GLY A 93 -5.11 17.00 -3.93
CA GLY A 93 -5.87 17.32 -5.14
C GLY A 93 -5.07 17.13 -6.43
N ASN A 94 -5.79 16.97 -7.53
CA ASN A 94 -5.23 16.78 -8.87
C ASN A 94 -5.16 18.07 -9.68
N ARG A 95 -5.77 19.17 -9.22
CA ARG A 95 -5.71 20.49 -9.88
C ARG A 95 -5.30 21.58 -8.90
N ILE A 96 -4.43 22.47 -9.34
CA ILE A 96 -3.93 23.58 -8.52
C ILE A 96 -4.26 24.90 -9.20
N LEU A 97 -4.90 25.81 -8.46
CA LEU A 97 -5.14 27.17 -8.94
C LEU A 97 -3.86 28.01 -8.82
N VAL A 98 -3.36 28.49 -9.95
CA VAL A 98 -2.24 29.43 -10.02
C VAL A 98 -2.79 30.82 -10.28
N SER A 99 -2.42 31.77 -9.42
CA SER A 99 -2.77 33.19 -9.61
C SER A 99 -1.64 34.10 -9.15
N HIS A 100 -1.63 35.34 -9.63
CA HIS A 100 -0.58 36.31 -9.33
C HIS A 100 -0.57 36.82 -7.87
N TRP A 101 -1.65 36.60 -7.11
CA TRP A 101 -1.75 36.97 -5.69
C TRP A 101 -1.58 35.80 -4.73
N PHE A 102 -1.39 34.59 -5.25
CA PHE A 102 -1.40 33.36 -4.46
C PHE A 102 -0.25 32.45 -4.87
N VAL A 103 0.59 32.09 -3.91
CA VAL A 103 1.64 31.10 -4.11
C VAL A 103 1.03 29.73 -3.79
N PRO A 104 0.81 28.87 -4.79
CA PRO A 104 0.15 27.60 -4.56
C PRO A 104 1.04 26.62 -3.79
N SER A 105 0.45 25.88 -2.86
CA SER A 105 1.05 24.71 -2.24
C SER A 105 0.30 23.43 -2.64
N LEU A 106 0.90 22.27 -2.38
CA LEU A 106 0.27 20.98 -2.65
C LEU A 106 -1.01 20.75 -1.82
N TRP A 107 -1.15 21.43 -0.68
CA TRP A 107 -2.33 21.35 0.18
C TRP A 107 -3.51 22.15 -0.33
N ASP A 108 -3.26 23.12 -1.23
CA ASP A 108 -4.28 23.95 -1.87
C ASP A 108 -4.80 23.32 -3.16
N ALA A 109 -4.35 22.10 -3.47
CA ALA A 109 -4.80 21.35 -4.62
C ALA A 109 -6.26 20.90 -4.39
N GLU A 110 -7.11 21.23 -5.34
CA GLU A 110 -8.49 20.78 -5.38
C GLU A 110 -8.59 19.41 -6.06
N MET A 111 -9.58 18.62 -5.68
CA MET A 111 -9.89 17.37 -6.36
C MET A 111 -10.97 17.64 -7.41
N ASP A 112 -10.73 17.26 -8.65
CA ASP A 112 -11.74 17.26 -9.71
C ASP A 112 -12.76 16.15 -9.39
N SER A 113 -13.80 16.53 -8.63
CA SER A 113 -14.70 15.59 -7.97
C SER A 113 -15.69 14.99 -8.96
N SER A 114 -15.30 13.88 -9.60
CA SER A 114 -16.23 12.89 -10.17
C SER A 114 -16.23 11.57 -9.38
N ASP A 115 -15.40 11.45 -8.35
CA ASP A 115 -15.20 10.19 -7.65
C ASP A 115 -16.08 10.08 -6.39
N ASN A 116 -16.63 8.88 -6.16
CA ASN A 116 -17.54 8.64 -5.05
C ASN A 116 -16.79 8.73 -3.72
N SER A 117 -17.11 9.73 -2.88
CA SER A 117 -16.49 9.90 -1.55
C SER A 117 -16.57 8.66 -0.67
N PHE A 118 -17.62 7.82 -0.81
CA PHE A 118 -17.76 6.55 -0.08
C PHE A 118 -16.80 5.45 -0.57
N LEU A 119 -16.43 5.45 -1.85
CA LEU A 119 -15.46 4.48 -2.39
C LEU A 119 -14.01 4.90 -2.12
N ASN A 120 -13.79 6.16 -1.70
CA ASN A 120 -12.46 6.66 -1.40
C ASN A 120 -11.79 5.95 -0.21
N ILE A 121 -12.56 5.31 0.69
CA ILE A 121 -12.05 4.46 1.78
C ILE A 121 -11.31 3.23 1.26
N PHE A 122 -11.80 2.60 0.19
CA PHE A 122 -11.14 1.44 -0.42
C PHE A 122 -9.97 1.83 -1.33
N SER A 123 -9.91 3.10 -1.71
CA SER A 123 -8.86 3.67 -2.56
C SER A 123 -7.48 3.71 -1.89
N SER A 124 -7.43 3.52 -0.57
CA SER A 124 -6.20 3.49 0.23
C SER A 124 -5.59 2.09 0.37
N ILE A 125 -6.22 1.04 -0.18
CA ILE A 125 -5.66 -0.31 -0.14
C ILE A 125 -4.56 -0.40 -1.21
N ASP A 126 -3.31 -0.43 -0.78
CA ASP A 126 -2.14 -0.61 -1.63
C ASP A 126 -1.36 -1.87 -1.23
N ILE A 127 -0.28 -2.15 -1.96
CA ILE A 127 0.54 -3.33 -1.69
C ILE A 127 1.15 -3.25 -0.29
N VAL A 128 1.54 -2.04 0.15
CA VAL A 128 2.12 -1.82 1.49
C VAL A 128 1.11 -2.16 2.58
N PHE A 129 -0.16 -1.79 2.43
CA PHE A 129 -1.23 -2.17 3.36
C PHE A 129 -1.36 -3.69 3.52
N ILE A 130 -1.20 -4.47 2.44
CA ILE A 130 -1.20 -5.94 2.53
C ILE A 130 -0.05 -6.42 3.41
N PHE A 131 1.16 -5.90 3.20
CA PHE A 131 2.32 -6.27 4.01
C PHE A 131 2.24 -5.77 5.45
N GLU A 132 1.64 -4.62 5.71
CA GLU A 132 1.53 -4.08 7.06
C GLU A 132 0.44 -4.81 7.86
N VAL A 133 -0.70 -5.08 7.26
CA VAL A 133 -1.88 -5.62 7.97
C VAL A 133 -2.00 -7.13 7.82
N VAL A 134 -1.94 -7.66 6.59
CA VAL A 134 -2.18 -9.09 6.36
C VAL A 134 -0.98 -9.91 6.80
N LEU A 135 0.24 -9.48 6.48
CA LEU A 135 1.44 -10.20 6.90
C LEU A 135 1.65 -10.13 8.41
N SER A 136 1.34 -9.01 9.07
CA SER A 136 1.43 -8.93 10.54
C SER A 136 0.42 -9.85 11.22
N LEU A 137 -0.81 -9.95 10.68
CA LEU A 137 -1.81 -10.90 11.16
C LEU A 137 -1.35 -12.35 10.97
N LEU A 138 -0.79 -12.68 9.80
CA LEU A 138 -0.20 -14.00 9.55
C LEU A 138 0.94 -14.30 10.52
N ALA A 139 1.83 -13.34 10.74
CA ALA A 139 2.94 -13.49 11.69
C ALA A 139 2.43 -13.74 13.12
N LEU A 140 1.36 -13.06 13.54
CA LEU A 140 0.72 -13.29 14.84
C LEU A 140 0.16 -14.72 14.95
N ILE A 141 -0.52 -15.22 13.91
CA ILE A 141 -1.07 -16.58 13.89
C ILE A 141 0.05 -17.62 13.98
N PHE A 142 1.12 -17.46 13.20
CA PHE A 142 2.26 -18.38 13.25
C PHE A 142 3.01 -18.33 14.57
N ALA A 143 3.14 -17.13 15.18
CA ALA A 143 3.74 -17.00 16.50
C ALA A 143 2.89 -17.67 17.59
N TYR A 144 1.56 -17.54 17.50
CA TYR A 144 0.64 -18.23 18.40
C TYR A 144 0.78 -19.76 18.27
N ASP A 145 0.76 -20.28 17.04
CA ASP A 145 0.88 -21.72 16.80
C ASP A 145 2.22 -22.28 17.34
N ALA A 146 3.32 -21.52 17.19
CA ALA A 146 4.63 -21.91 17.74
C ALA A 146 4.65 -21.92 19.29
N LEU A 147 3.97 -20.97 19.94
CA LEU A 147 3.94 -20.88 21.40
C LEU A 147 2.97 -21.88 22.04
N ALA A 148 1.75 -21.94 21.54
CA ALA A 148 0.68 -22.79 22.07
C ALA A 148 0.88 -24.26 21.67
N GLY A 149 1.35 -24.53 20.45
CA GLY A 149 1.59 -25.90 19.97
C GLY A 149 2.68 -26.63 20.77
N GLU A 150 3.77 -25.95 21.11
CA GLU A 150 4.84 -26.49 21.96
C GLU A 150 4.38 -26.74 23.40
N HIS A 151 3.51 -25.86 23.93
CA HIS A 151 2.91 -26.02 25.25
C HIS A 151 1.95 -27.22 25.30
N GLU A 152 1.12 -27.40 24.27
CA GLU A 152 0.12 -28.46 24.18
C GLU A 152 0.76 -29.85 23.89
N ASN A 153 1.78 -29.89 23.04
CA ASN A 153 2.53 -31.12 22.73
C ASN A 153 3.51 -31.55 23.83
N GLY A 154 3.70 -30.72 24.87
CA GLY A 154 4.60 -31.01 26.00
C GLY A 154 6.09 -31.05 25.61
N THR A 155 6.43 -30.64 24.39
CA THR A 155 7.78 -30.68 23.82
C THR A 155 8.69 -29.71 24.56
N LEU A 156 8.18 -28.52 24.91
CA LEU A 156 8.86 -27.54 25.76
C LEU A 156 9.24 -28.12 27.13
N ARG A 157 8.32 -28.89 27.74
CA ARG A 157 8.56 -29.54 29.03
C ARG A 157 9.64 -30.62 28.91
N LEU A 158 9.68 -31.34 27.80
CA LEU A 158 10.69 -32.38 27.54
C LEU A 158 12.08 -31.79 27.25
N VAL A 159 12.14 -30.63 26.61
CA VAL A 159 13.40 -29.87 26.39
C VAL A 159 13.94 -29.31 27.70
N LEU A 160 13.06 -28.81 28.58
CA LEU A 160 13.44 -28.25 29.89
C LEU A 160 13.88 -29.31 30.92
N THR A 161 13.44 -30.56 30.78
CA THR A 161 13.83 -31.66 31.69
C THR A 161 15.18 -32.28 31.34
N HIS A 162 15.72 -32.05 30.14
CA HIS A 162 17.04 -32.53 29.77
C HIS A 162 18.13 -31.56 30.29
N PRO A 163 19.16 -32.06 31.01
CA PRO A 163 20.27 -31.22 31.43
C PRO A 163 20.98 -30.68 30.18
N ILE A 164 21.06 -29.35 30.08
CA ILE A 164 21.83 -28.67 29.03
C ILE A 164 23.27 -29.14 29.16
N LEU A 165 23.76 -29.86 28.14
CA LEU A 165 25.15 -30.27 28.07
C LEU A 165 25.97 -28.97 28.03
N ARG A 166 26.59 -28.62 29.17
CA ARG A 166 27.52 -27.50 29.25
C ARG A 166 28.65 -27.82 28.29
N GLY A 167 28.72 -27.09 27.18
CA GLY A 167 29.80 -27.23 26.22
C GLY A 167 31.13 -27.04 26.95
N TYR A 168 31.95 -28.09 26.93
CA TYR A 168 33.36 -27.97 27.29
C TYR A 168 34.02 -27.09 26.22
N ILE A 169 34.81 -26.13 26.70
CA ILE A 169 35.72 -25.28 25.92
C ILE A 169 36.79 -26.16 25.29
#